data_AF-A0A6J1VXR1-F1
#
_entry.id   AF-A0A6J1VXR1-F1
#
_cell.length_a   1.000
_cell.length_b   1.000
_cell.length_c   1.000
_cell.angle_alpha   90.00
_cell.angle_beta   90.00
_cell.angle_gamma   90.00
#
_symmetry.space_group_name_H-M   'P 1'
#
loop_
_entity.id
_entity.type
_entity.pdbx_description
1 polymer ?
#
loop_
_entity_poly.entity_id
_entity_poly.type
_entity_poly.pdbx_seq_one_letter_code
_entity_poly.pdbx_strand_id
1 'polypeptide(L)'
;MTAIKHALQRDIFTPNDERLLSIVNVCKAGKKKRNCFLCATVTTERPVQVKVIKVKKSDKGDFYKRQIAWELRDLTVVDAKDAIKV
;
A
#
# COMPACT_ATOMS: atom_id res chain seq x y z
N MET A 1 -5.90 13.25 4.47
CA MET A 1 -5.05 12.05 4.18
C MET A 1 -3.86 11.89 5.13
N THR A 2 -3.57 12.85 6.01
CA THR A 2 -2.40 12.84 6.89
C THR A 2 -2.50 11.81 8.03
N ALA A 3 -3.63 11.72 8.73
CA ALA A 3 -3.78 10.81 9.88
C ALA A 3 -3.59 9.33 9.53
N ILE A 4 -4.20 8.86 8.42
CA ILE A 4 -4.03 7.47 7.99
C ILE A 4 -2.61 7.18 7.51
N LYS A 5 -1.95 8.12 6.80
CA LYS A 5 -0.55 7.97 6.41
C LYS A 5 0.35 7.83 7.63
N HIS A 6 0.13 8.65 8.67
CA HIS A 6 0.89 8.55 9.92
C HIS A 6 0.63 7.24 10.67
N ALA A 7 -0.62 6.80 10.78
CA ALA A 7 -0.95 5.53 11.41
C ALA A 7 -0.27 4.36 10.68
N LEU A 8 -0.37 4.31 9.35
CA LEU A 8 0.29 3.28 8.56
C LEU A 8 1.82 3.36 8.66
N GLN A 9 2.40 4.56 8.64
CA GLN A 9 3.84 4.73 8.89
C GLN A 9 4.23 4.12 10.23
N ARG A 10 3.59 4.52 11.33
CA ARG A 10 3.94 4.08 12.68
C ARG A 10 3.70 2.59 12.91
N ASP A 11 2.56 2.08 12.47
CA ASP A 11 2.08 0.75 12.87
C ASP A 11 2.51 -0.35 11.87
N ILE A 12 2.84 0.00 10.62
CA ILE A 12 3.16 -0.96 9.56
C ILE A 12 4.57 -0.77 8.97
N PHE A 13 5.03 0.45 8.75
CA PHE A 13 6.26 0.68 7.98
C PHE A 13 7.49 0.91 8.86
N THR A 14 7.37 1.69 9.94
CA THR A 14 8.44 1.91 10.92
C THR A 14 8.96 0.59 11.51
N PRO A 15 8.12 -0.39 11.91
CA PRO A 15 8.61 -1.68 12.44
C PRO A 15 9.32 -2.58 11.40
N ASN A 16 9.30 -2.20 10.12
CA ASN A 16 9.95 -2.93 9.03
C ASN A 16 11.10 -2.13 8.42
N ASP A 17 11.59 -1.09 9.11
CA ASP A 17 12.65 -0.20 8.62
C ASP A 17 12.32 0.39 7.24
N GLU A 18 11.06 0.80 7.08
CA GLU A 18 10.54 1.39 5.86
C GLU A 18 9.92 2.78 6.09
N ARG A 19 10.19 3.69 5.17
CA ARG A 19 9.56 5.01 5.08
C ARG A 19 8.44 4.99 4.05
N LEU A 20 7.24 5.37 4.47
CA LEU A 20 6.05 5.51 3.64
C LEU A 20 6.08 6.82 2.85
N LEU A 21 6.23 6.71 1.53
CA LEU A 21 6.28 7.85 0.62
C LEU A 21 4.87 8.36 0.31
N SER A 22 3.98 7.47 -0.12
CA SER A 22 2.61 7.81 -0.54
C SER A 22 1.64 6.66 -0.33
N ILE A 23 0.35 6.98 -0.29
CA ILE A 23 -0.76 6.02 -0.19
C ILE A 23 -1.88 6.38 -1.16
N VAL A 24 -2.58 5.36 -1.65
CA VAL A 24 -3.84 5.51 -2.39
C VAL A 24 -4.82 4.43 -1.95
N ASN A 25 -6.08 4.80 -1.71
CA ASN A 25 -7.13 3.83 -1.42
C ASN A 25 -7.51 3.11 -2.71
N VAL A 26 -7.56 1.78 -2.68
CA VAL A 26 -7.86 0.95 -3.86
C VAL A 26 -8.95 -0.07 -3.58
N CYS A 27 -9.70 -0.39 -4.64
CA CYS A 27 -10.62 -1.51 -4.70
C CYS A 27 -10.23 -2.42 -5.87
N LYS A 28 -10.51 -3.72 -5.75
CA LYS A 28 -10.50 -4.60 -6.92
C LYS A 28 -11.68 -4.21 -7.82
N ALA A 29 -11.48 -4.20 -9.13
CA ALA A 29 -12.55 -4.01 -10.11
C ALA A 29 -13.74 -4.93 -9.80
N GLY A 30 -14.96 -4.40 -9.90
CA GLY A 30 -16.20 -5.12 -9.59
C GLY A 30 -16.50 -5.35 -8.10
N LYS A 31 -15.69 -4.84 -7.14
CA LYS A 31 -15.98 -4.97 -5.69
C LYS A 31 -16.25 -3.63 -5.00
N LYS A 32 -17.36 -3.56 -4.26
CA LYS A 32 -17.90 -2.33 -3.64
C LYS A 32 -17.26 -1.92 -2.29
N LYS A 33 -16.17 -2.56 -1.82
CA LYS A 33 -15.64 -2.33 -0.44
C LYS A 33 -14.23 -1.71 -0.42
N ARG A 34 -14.14 -0.48 0.12
CA ARG A 34 -12.96 0.42 0.17
C ARG A 34 -12.07 0.27 1.41
N ASN A 35 -11.47 -0.92 1.61
CA ASN A 35 -10.65 -1.18 2.81
C ASN A 35 -9.19 -1.53 2.50
N CYS A 36 -8.70 -1.25 1.29
CA CYS A 36 -7.30 -1.49 0.93
C CYS A 36 -6.58 -0.18 0.56
N PHE A 37 -5.29 -0.14 0.84
CA PHE A 37 -4.38 0.91 0.40
C PHE A 37 -3.25 0.28 -0.41
N LEU A 38 -2.85 0.91 -1.51
CA LEU A 38 -1.50 0.73 -2.05
C LEU A 38 -0.59 1.79 -1.43
N CYS A 39 0.57 1.34 -0.99
CA CYS A 39 1.55 2.14 -0.27
C CYS A 39 2.87 2.07 -1.04
N ALA A 40 3.44 3.22 -1.39
CA ALA A 40 4.80 3.29 -1.94
C ALA A 40 5.77 3.49 -0.77
N THR A 41 6.75 2.60 -0.63
CA THR A 41 7.69 2.59 0.51
C THR A 41 9.12 2.47 0.04
N VAL A 42 10.04 2.91 0.89
CA VAL A 42 11.47 2.75 0.69
C VAL A 42 12.10 2.24 1.98
N THR A 43 13.03 1.29 1.89
CA THR A 43 13.81 0.85 3.06
C THR A 43 14.69 2.00 3.55
N THR A 44 14.84 2.14 4.85
CA THR A 44 15.73 3.15 5.47
C THR A 44 17.16 2.67 5.58
N GLU A 45 17.38 1.35 5.48
CA GLU A 45 18.70 0.72 5.46
C GLU A 45 19.15 0.35 4.04
N ARG A 46 20.48 0.20 3.88
CA ARG A 46 21.09 -0.22 2.62
C ARG A 46 21.10 -1.77 2.51
N PRO A 47 20.85 -2.35 1.33
CA PRO A 47 20.56 -1.67 0.06
C PRO A 47 19.16 -1.04 0.04
N VAL A 48 19.05 0.15 -0.58
CA VAL A 48 17.78 0.86 -0.70
C VAL A 48 16.87 0.09 -1.67
N GLN A 49 15.71 -0.34 -1.17
CA GLN A 49 14.68 -1.02 -1.96
C GLN A 49 13.41 -0.18 -1.96
N VAL A 50 12.83 0.03 -3.15
CA VAL A 50 11.53 0.68 -3.30
C VAL A 50 10.48 -0.40 -3.54
N LYS A 51 9.39 -0.37 -2.77
CA LYS A 51 8.33 -1.37 -2.81
C LYS A 51 6.96 -0.72 -2.98
N VAL A 52 6.07 -1.44 -3.65
CA VAL A 52 4.62 -1.17 -3.62
C VAL A 52 3.98 -2.23 -2.73
N ILE A 53 3.34 -1.80 -1.65
CA ILE A 53 2.76 -2.70 -0.65
C ILE A 53 1.27 -2.47 -0.56
N LYS A 54 0.49 -3.54 -0.75
CA LYS A 54 -0.95 -3.51 -0.48
C LYS A 54 -1.21 -3.79 0.98
N VAL A 55 -1.88 -2.85 1.65
CA VAL A 55 -2.31 -2.95 3.04
C VAL A 55 -3.83 -3.08 3.08
N LYS A 56 -4.35 -3.99 3.89
CA LYS A 56 -5.81 -4.20 4.06
C LYS A 56 -6.19 -3.95 5.53
N LYS A 57 -7.29 -3.23 5.76
CA LYS A 57 -7.93 -3.15 7.08
C LYS A 57 -8.53 -4.51 7.46
N SER A 58 -8.30 -4.95 8.69
CA SER A 58 -8.97 -6.14 9.22
C SER A 58 -10.49 -5.99 9.16
N ASP A 59 -11.17 -7.12 8.96
CA ASP A 59 -12.63 -7.19 9.05
C ASP A 59 -13.10 -7.27 10.53
N LYS A 60 -12.19 -7.63 11.46
CA LYS A 60 -12.40 -7.61 12.91
C LYS A 60 -11.44 -6.60 13.54
N GLY A 61 -11.94 -5.46 14.00
CA GLY A 61 -11.15 -4.41 14.66
C GLY A 61 -10.55 -3.35 13.71
N ASP A 62 -9.77 -2.43 14.29
CA ASP A 62 -9.26 -1.23 13.62
C ASP A 62 -7.81 -1.32 13.13
N PHE A 63 -7.23 -2.52 13.10
CA PHE A 63 -5.85 -2.72 12.66
C PHE A 63 -5.73 -2.93 11.15
N TYR A 64 -4.56 -2.55 10.63
CA TYR A 64 -4.16 -2.79 9.25
C TYR A 64 -3.12 -3.91 9.19
N LYS A 65 -3.04 -4.60 8.05
CA LYS A 65 -1.98 -5.58 7.80
C LYS A 65 -1.48 -5.52 6.37
N ARG A 66 -0.18 -5.82 6.20
CA ARG A 66 0.41 -6.09 4.88
C ARG A 66 -0.30 -7.31 4.28
N GLN A 67 -0.79 -7.18 3.06
CA GLN A 67 -1.41 -8.27 2.31
C GLN A 67 -0.44 -8.86 1.30
N ILE A 68 0.22 -8.00 0.52
CA ILE A 68 1.17 -8.40 -0.51
C ILE A 68 2.12 -7.22 -0.79
N ALA A 69 3.35 -7.52 -1.18
CA ALA A 69 4.39 -6.57 -1.52
C ALA A 69 4.99 -6.93 -2.88
N TRP A 70 5.32 -5.91 -3.66
CA TRP A 70 6.04 -6.02 -4.93
C TRP A 70 7.24 -5.09 -4.91
N GLU A 71 8.37 -5.54 -5.45
CA GLU A 71 9.47 -4.62 -5.72
C GLU A 71 9.07 -3.70 -6.86
N LEU A 72 9.37 -2.40 -6.75
CA LEU A 72 9.02 -1.45 -7.81
C LEU A 72 9.76 -1.78 -9.12
N ARG A 73 10.93 -2.44 -9.03
CA ARG A 73 11.70 -2.87 -10.19
C ARG A 73 11.00 -3.91 -11.06
N ASP A 74 10.03 -4.64 -10.50
CA ASP A 74 9.27 -5.68 -11.21
C ASP A 74 8.06 -5.09 -11.93
N LEU A 75 7.75 -3.80 -11.73
CA LEU A 75 6.65 -3.13 -12.40
C LEU A 75 6.99 -2.90 -13.88
N THR A 76 6.30 -3.60 -14.76
CA THR A 76 6.53 -3.53 -16.21
C THR A 76 5.53 -2.64 -16.94
N VAL A 77 4.28 -2.55 -16.46
CA VAL A 77 3.19 -1.87 -17.16
C VAL A 77 2.28 -1.11 -16.19
N VAL A 78 1.89 0.09 -16.58
CA VAL A 78 0.79 0.87 -15.98
C VAL A 78 -0.18 1.23 -17.10
N ASP A 79 -1.33 0.54 -17.16
CA ASP A 79 -2.23 0.61 -18.33
C ASP A 79 -3.33 1.68 -18.23
N ALA A 80 -3.44 2.37 -17.08
CA ALA A 80 -4.39 3.46 -16.81
C ALA A 80 -5.86 3.15 -17.18
N LYS A 81 -6.25 1.87 -17.25
CA LYS A 81 -7.61 1.49 -17.62
C LYS A 81 -8.60 1.90 -16.54
N ASP A 82 -9.73 2.45 -16.99
CA ASP A 82 -10.85 2.73 -16.11
C ASP A 82 -11.47 1.39 -15.68
N ALA A 83 -11.48 1.13 -14.37
CA ALA A 83 -12.04 -0.09 -13.79
C ALA A 83 -13.55 -0.26 -14.06
N ILE A 84 -14.24 0.79 -14.53
CA ILE A 84 -15.67 0.79 -14.86
C ILE A 84 -15.92 0.53 -16.35
N LYS A 85 -14.95 0.81 -17.23
CA LYS A 85 -15.13 0.74 -18.70
C LYS A 85 -14.46 -0.48 -19.34
N VAL A 86 -14.24 -1.55 -18.56
CA VAL A 86 -13.67 -2.82 -19.02
C VAL A 86 -14.71 -3.65 -19.74
#